data_AF-A0A920JGU2-F1
#
_entry.id   AF-A0A920JGU2-F1
#
_cell.length_a   1.000
_cell.length_b   1.000
_cell.length_c   1.000
_cell.angle_alpha   90.00
_cell.angle_beta   90.00
_cell.angle_gamma   90.00
#
_symmetry.space_group_name_H-M   'P 1'
#
loop_
_entity.id
_entity.type
_entity.pdbx_description
1 polymer ?
#
loop_
_entity_poly.entity_id
_entity_poly.type
_entity_poly.pdbx_seq_one_letter_code
_entity_poly.pdbx_strand_id
1 'polypeptide(L)' 'MTAIEVQAPSTRPWWMENAGCQGKSQLFFPPPGERPAARERRENRARKVCFECEVLADCQTYARQQRELGFWGGESE' A
#
# COMPACT_ATOMS: atom_id res chain seq x y z
N MET A 1 16.08 -34.49 12.05
CA MET A 1 16.11 -33.28 12.90
C MET A 1 16.40 -32.11 11.98
N THR A 2 15.37 -31.50 11.40
CA THR A 2 15.50 -30.30 10.56
C THR A 2 15.55 -29.09 11.48
N ALA A 3 16.64 -28.33 11.41
CA ALA A 3 16.78 -27.07 12.12
C ALA A 3 15.72 -26.09 11.59
N ILE A 4 14.91 -25.55 12.49
CA ILE A 4 14.03 -24.42 12.20
C ILE A 4 14.94 -23.20 12.16
N GLU A 5 15.22 -22.68 10.95
CA GLU A 5 15.87 -21.39 10.78
C GLU A 5 14.92 -20.30 11.25
N VAL A 6 15.21 -19.72 12.42
CA VAL A 6 14.50 -18.55 12.94
C VAL A 6 14.89 -17.37 12.06
N GLN A 7 13.97 -16.95 11.19
CA GLN A 7 14.13 -15.73 10.38
C GLN A 7 14.39 -14.53 11.29
N ALA A 8 15.48 -13.81 11.01
CA ALA A 8 15.78 -12.52 11.61
C ALA A 8 14.59 -11.56 11.42
N PRO A 9 14.39 -10.57 12.31
CA PRO A 9 13.32 -9.60 12.14
C PRO A 9 13.47 -8.93 10.78
N SER A 10 12.45 -9.05 9.92
CA SER A 10 12.42 -8.37 8.64
C SER A 10 12.41 -6.87 8.93
N THR A 11 13.54 -6.22 8.69
CA THR A 11 13.58 -4.76 8.65
C THR A 11 12.62 -4.34 7.55
N ARG A 12 11.70 -3.41 7.85
CA ARG A 12 10.85 -2.87 6.80
C ARG A 12 11.76 -2.16 5.79
N PRO A 13 11.52 -2.34 4.48
CA PRO A 13 12.24 -1.56 3.48
C PRO A 13 12.07 -0.06 3.75
N TRP A 14 13.13 0.73 3.55
CA TRP A 14 13.12 2.18 3.74
C TRP A 14 11.91 2.85 3.08
N TRP A 15 11.53 2.39 1.88
CA TRP A 15 10.39 2.97 1.16
C TRP A 15 9.05 2.77 1.90
N MET A 16 8.86 1.65 2.61
CA MET A 16 7.65 1.45 3.43
C MET A 16 7.66 2.36 4.66
N GLU A 17 8.84 2.61 5.23
CA GLU A 17 9.03 3.48 6.40
C GLU A 17 8.93 4.97 6.08
N ASN A 18 9.04 5.35 4.80
CA ASN A 18 8.94 6.74 4.34
C ASN A 18 7.70 6.98 3.46
N ALA A 19 6.75 6.04 3.46
CA ALA A 19 5.51 6.20 2.71
C ALA A 19 4.63 7.34 3.27
N GLY A 20 4.30 8.32 2.44
CA GLY A 20 3.42 9.45 2.79
C GLY A 20 1.98 9.06 3.14
N CYS A 21 1.58 7.80 2.87
CA CYS A 21 0.28 7.25 3.26
C CYS A 21 0.20 6.78 4.72
N GLN A 22 1.29 6.88 5.50
CA GLN A 22 1.33 6.47 6.90
C GLN A 22 0.19 7.07 7.74
N GLY A 23 -0.44 6.22 8.55
CA GLY A 23 -1.58 6.60 9.39
C GLY A 23 -2.90 6.84 8.64
N LYS A 24 -2.96 6.61 7.32
CA LYS A 24 -4.15 6.87 6.50
C LYS A 24 -4.78 5.60 5.91
N SER A 25 -4.59 4.43 6.53
CA SER A 25 -4.98 3.13 5.96
C SER A 25 -6.41 3.06 5.43
N GLN A 26 -7.38 3.70 6.07
CA GLN A 26 -8.78 3.74 5.60
C GLN A 26 -8.97 4.41 4.23
N LEU A 27 -8.00 5.23 3.81
CA LEU A 27 -8.00 5.86 2.49
C LEU A 27 -7.46 4.92 1.40
N PHE A 28 -6.54 4.03 1.76
CA PHE A 28 -5.85 3.16 0.81
C PHE A 28 -6.49 1.77 0.73
N PHE A 29 -7.16 1.32 1.79
CA PHE A 29 -7.78 0.00 1.83
C PHE A 29 -9.31 0.13 1.98
N PRO A 30 -10.10 -0.49 1.08
CA PRO A 30 -11.56 -0.39 1.11
C PRO A 30 -12.14 -1.09 2.35
N PRO A 31 -13.19 -0.52 2.97
CA PRO A 31 -13.98 -1.26 3.95
C PRO A 31 -14.84 -2.34 3.26
N PRO A 32 -15.26 -3.39 3.99
CA PRO A 32 -16.20 -4.38 3.47
C PRO A 32 -17.48 -3.73 2.94
N GLY A 33 -17.93 -4.16 1.75
CA GLY A 33 -19.17 -3.66 1.16
C GLY A 33 -19.11 -2.21 0.64
N GLU A 34 -17.92 -1.66 0.39
CA GLU A 34 -17.77 -0.32 -0.19
C GLU A 34 -18.55 -0.18 -1.51
N ARG A 35 -19.44 0.83 -1.58
CA ARG A 35 -20.22 1.12 -2.79
C ARG A 35 -19.32 1.79 -3.85
N PRO A 36 -19.56 1.58 -5.16
CA PRO A 36 -18.72 2.13 -6.23
C PRO A 36 -18.46 3.64 -6.14
N ALA A 37 -19.48 4.45 -5.84
CA ALA A 37 -19.31 5.90 -5.69
C ALA A 37 -18.46 6.29 -4.45
N ALA A 38 -18.49 5.48 -3.39
CA ALA A 38 -17.62 5.69 -2.23
C ALA A 38 -16.17 5.32 -2.57
N ARG A 39 -15.98 4.21 -3.29
CA ARG A 39 -14.67 3.78 -3.84
C ARG A 39 -14.04 4.89 -4.66
N GLU A 40 -14.75 5.44 -5.64
CA GLU A 40 -14.22 6.50 -6.50
C GLU A 40 -13.76 7.72 -5.69
N ARG A 41 -14.57 8.17 -4.72
CA ARG A 41 -14.19 9.30 -3.85
C ARG A 41 -12.98 9.00 -2.98
N ARG A 42 -12.88 7.78 -2.45
CA ARG A 42 -11.76 7.31 -1.65
C ARG A 42 -10.48 7.28 -2.50
N GLU A 43 -10.53 6.64 -3.67
CA GLU A 43 -9.38 6.53 -4.58
C GLU A 43 -8.95 7.89 -5.13
N ASN A 44 -9.88 8.80 -5.44
CA ASN A 44 -9.53 10.17 -5.85
C ASN A 44 -8.78 10.93 -4.75
N ARG A 45 -9.08 10.67 -3.48
CA ARG A 45 -8.35 11.24 -2.35
C ARG A 45 -7.00 10.53 -2.14
N ALA A 46 -6.95 9.21 -2.26
CA ALA A 46 -5.72 8.42 -2.16
C ALA A 46 -4.70 8.81 -3.23
N ARG A 47 -5.16 9.02 -4.47
CA ARG A 47 -4.35 9.43 -5.62
C ARG A 47 -3.57 10.72 -5.37
N LYS A 48 -4.21 11.72 -4.74
CA LYS A 48 -3.55 12.99 -4.40
C LYS A 48 -2.36 12.79 -3.46
N VAL A 49 -2.55 11.95 -2.43
CA VAL A 49 -1.47 11.61 -1.49
C VAL A 49 -0.38 10.80 -2.19
N CYS A 50 -0.75 9.84 -3.03
CA CYS A 50 0.23 9.03 -3.78
C CYS A 50 1.13 9.90 -4.66
N PHE A 51 0.57 10.84 -5.43
CA PHE A 51 1.34 11.66 -6.38
C PHE A 51 2.28 12.67 -5.73
N GLU A 52 2.15 12.91 -4.42
CA GLU A 52 3.09 13.71 -3.63
C GLU A 52 4.09 12.84 -2.85
N CYS A 53 3.98 11.51 -2.93
CA CYS A 53 4.76 10.57 -2.14
C CYS A 53 6.09 10.24 -2.82
N GLU A 54 7.21 10.39 -2.09
CA GLU A 54 8.56 10.15 -2.63
C GLU A 54 8.80 8.69 -3.04
N VAL A 55 8.08 7.75 -2.42
CA VAL A 55 8.23 6.31 -2.63
C VAL A 55 7.25 5.71 -3.64
N LEU A 56 6.60 6.54 -4.48
CA LEU A 56 5.55 6.11 -5.40
C LEU A 56 5.97 4.92 -6.27
N ALA A 57 7.15 4.99 -6.90
CA ALA A 57 7.61 4.00 -7.86
C ALA A 57 7.91 2.63 -7.20
N ASP A 58 8.55 2.63 -6.04
CA ASP A 58 8.82 1.42 -5.26
C ASP A 58 7.52 0.77 -4.78
N CYS A 59 6.59 1.60 -4.28
CA CYS A 59 5.28 1.17 -3.82
C CYS A 59 4.45 0.52 -4.95
N GLN A 60 4.42 1.14 -6.14
CA GLN A 60 3.74 0.62 -7.33
C GLN A 60 4.35 -0.72 -7.77
N THR A 61 5.67 -0.78 -7.86
CA THR A 61 6.39 -1.98 -8.31
C THR A 61 6.14 -3.15 -7.36
N TYR A 62 6.21 -2.91 -6.06
CA TYR A 62 5.93 -3.91 -5.04
C TYR A 62 4.49 -4.42 -5.14
N ALA A 63 3.50 -3.53 -5.19
CA ALA A 63 2.09 -3.91 -5.20
C ALA A 63 1.73 -4.77 -6.41
N ARG A 64 2.22 -4.42 -7.60
CA ARG A 64 2.04 -5.22 -8.82
C ARG A 64 2.68 -6.60 -8.72
N GLN A 65 3.89 -6.68 -8.17
CA GLN A 65 4.61 -7.96 -8.03
C GLN A 65 3.94 -8.89 -7.02
N GLN A 66 3.45 -8.34 -5.91
CA GLN A 66 2.82 -9.11 -4.84
C GLN A 66 1.30 -9.29 -5.04
N ARG A 67 0.70 -8.60 -6.01
CA ARG A 67 -0.76 -8.56 -6.25
C ARG A 67 -1.50 -8.12 -4.99
N GLU A 68 -1.02 -7.03 -4.40
CA GLU A 68 -1.63 -6.43 -3.21
C GLU A 68 -3.03 -5.90 -3.52
N LEU A 69 -3.91 -5.89 -2.52
CA LEU A 69 -5.25 -5.32 -2.65
C LEU A 69 -5.27 -3.89 -2.12
N GLY A 70 -5.99 -3.01 -2.81
CA GLY A 70 -6.27 -1.65 -2.36
C GLY A 70 -5.70 -0.60 -3.31
N PHE A 71 -5.31 0.55 -2.77
CA PHE A 71 -4.72 1.63 -3.55
C PHE A 71 -3.23 1.72 -3.24
N TRP A 72 -2.39 1.50 -4.25
CA TRP A 72 -0.94 1.42 -4.12
C TRP A 72 -0.28 2.17 -5.27
N GLY A 73 0.75 2.96 -4.98
CA GLY A 73 1.57 3.58 -6.05
C GLY A 73 0.79 4.40 -7.10
N GLY A 74 -0.38 4.95 -6.75
CA GLY A 74 -1.25 5.69 -7.68
C GLY A 74 -2.30 4.86 -8.40
N GLU A 75 -2.38 3.56 -8.14
CA GLU A 75 -3.21 2.58 -8.85
C GLU A 75 -4.13 1.83 -7.89
N SER A 76 -5.25 1.30 -8.41
CA SER A 76 -6.05 0.33 -7.68
C SER A 76 -5.60 -1.06 -8.09
N GLU A 77 -5.04 -1.79 -7.14
CA GLU A 77 -4.54 -3.15 -7.28
C GLU A 77 -5.48 -4.17 -6.61
#